data_AF-A0A3D6CZ47-F1
#
_entry.id   AF-A0A3D6CZ47-F1
#
_cell.length_a   1.000
_cell.length_b   1.000
_cell.length_c   1.000
_cell.angle_alpha   90.00
_cell.angle_beta   90.00
_cell.angle_gamma   90.00
#
_symmetry.space_group_name_H-M   'P 1'
#
loop_
_entity.id
_entity.type
_entity.pdbx_description
1 polymer ?
#
loop_
_entity_poly.entity_id
_entity_poly.type
_entity_poly.pdbx_seq_one_letter_code
_entity_poly.pdbx_strand_id
1 'polypeptide(L)'
;MNVTGPIHFYNRYTEHLETEAVYGGGFLKWAYGNPLGRVSVELLVKRAFFSYFYGWWMDRPSTVAKVKPFVESFGLDAQEFAKKMDEFTSFNDFFSRELKSEARPIADDRDAVVFPADGRHLGFQDLSKVKHVFVKGQSFDLDALLGNADLANRYRNG
;
A
#
# COMPACT_ATOMS: atom_id res chain seq x y z
N MET A 1 13.75 6.17 -12.44
CA MET A 1 12.38 5.63 -12.57
C MET A 1 11.46 6.75 -13.02
N ASN A 2 10.66 6.52 -14.08
CA ASN A 2 9.65 7.47 -14.51
C ASN A 2 8.47 7.40 -13.53
N VAL A 3 8.43 8.30 -12.54
CA VAL A 3 7.49 8.26 -11.40
C VAL A 3 6.01 8.41 -11.84
N THR A 4 5.78 8.80 -13.09
CA THR A 4 4.45 9.09 -13.64
C THR A 4 3.94 8.03 -14.64
N GLY A 5 4.77 7.04 -14.99
CA GLY A 5 4.39 5.96 -15.89
C GLY A 5 3.40 4.97 -15.24
N PRO A 6 2.63 4.21 -16.04
CA PRO A 6 1.89 3.07 -15.50
C PRO A 6 2.86 2.08 -14.82
N ILE A 7 2.46 1.55 -13.68
CA ILE A 7 3.21 0.51 -12.99
C ILE A 7 2.77 -0.82 -13.59
N HIS A 8 3.70 -1.48 -14.27
CA HIS A 8 3.47 -2.82 -14.82
C HIS A 8 3.98 -3.88 -13.86
N PHE A 9 3.27 -4.99 -13.79
CA PHE A 9 3.69 -6.15 -13.02
C PHE A 9 3.33 -7.42 -13.76
N TYR A 10 4.12 -8.47 -13.55
CA TYR A 10 3.80 -9.79 -14.08
C TYR A 10 2.88 -10.52 -13.10
N ASN A 11 1.66 -10.80 -13.52
CA ASN A 11 0.70 -11.57 -12.75
C ASN A 11 0.95 -13.06 -13.00
N ARG A 12 1.43 -13.76 -11.97
CA ARG A 12 1.77 -15.21 -12.08
C ARG A 12 0.55 -16.12 -12.23
N TYR A 13 -0.64 -15.65 -11.85
CA TYR A 13 -1.86 -16.45 -11.94
C TYR A 13 -2.50 -16.39 -13.32
N THR A 14 -2.38 -15.23 -13.99
CA THR A 14 -2.90 -15.02 -15.35
C THR A 14 -1.81 -15.15 -16.42
N GLU A 15 -0.54 -15.23 -16.01
CA GLU A 15 0.65 -15.26 -16.87
C GLU A 15 0.81 -14.04 -17.79
N HIS A 16 0.16 -12.92 -17.46
CA HIS A 16 0.16 -11.70 -18.25
C HIS A 16 0.86 -10.53 -17.54
N LEU A 17 1.38 -9.59 -18.36
CA LEU A 17 1.82 -8.29 -17.86
C LEU A 17 0.59 -7.38 -17.69
N GLU A 18 0.29 -7.03 -16.45
CA GLU A 18 -0.87 -6.23 -16.08
C GLU A 18 -0.44 -4.83 -15.61
N THR A 19 -1.38 -3.89 -15.60
CA THR A 19 -1.15 -2.52 -15.12
C THR A 19 -1.83 -2.33 -13.77
N GLU A 20 -1.09 -1.79 -12.82
CA GLU A 20 -1.60 -1.53 -11.48
C GLU A 20 -2.69 -0.47 -11.49
N ALA A 21 -3.84 -0.79 -10.90
CA ALA A 21 -4.83 0.19 -10.51
C ALA A 21 -4.31 0.95 -9.29
N VAL A 22 -3.98 2.24 -9.45
CA VAL A 22 -3.46 3.07 -8.35
C VAL A 22 -4.55 4.03 -7.88
N TYR A 23 -4.90 3.94 -6.59
CA TYR A 23 -5.83 4.89 -5.97
C TYR A 23 -5.30 6.32 -6.02
N GLY A 24 -6.12 7.23 -6.54
CA GLY A 24 -5.72 8.62 -6.75
C GLY A 24 -4.58 8.77 -7.76
N GLY A 25 -4.38 7.84 -8.69
CA GLY A 25 -3.28 7.86 -9.66
C GLY A 25 -3.14 9.19 -10.43
N GLY A 26 -4.25 9.84 -10.78
CA GLY A 26 -4.23 11.18 -11.39
C GLY A 26 -3.64 12.27 -10.47
N PHE A 27 -4.06 12.29 -9.20
CA PHE A 27 -3.50 13.19 -8.19
C PHE A 27 -2.02 12.89 -7.96
N LEU A 28 -1.63 11.62 -7.83
CA LEU A 28 -0.22 11.23 -7.64
C LEU A 28 0.65 11.65 -8.83
N LYS A 29 0.16 11.46 -10.06
CA LYS A 29 0.87 11.92 -11.27
C LYS A 29 1.05 13.43 -11.28
N TRP A 30 0.03 14.20 -10.90
CA TRP A 30 0.15 15.66 -10.78
C TRP A 30 1.13 16.06 -9.65
N ALA A 31 0.95 15.48 -8.46
CA ALA A 31 1.70 15.77 -7.25
C ALA A 31 3.20 15.49 -7.40
N TYR A 32 3.58 14.41 -8.08
CA TYR A 32 4.99 14.01 -8.24
C TYR A 32 5.57 14.31 -9.63
N GLY A 33 4.73 14.58 -10.63
CA GLY A 33 5.13 14.76 -12.03
C GLY A 33 5.43 16.19 -12.47
N ASN A 34 4.94 17.21 -11.76
CA ASN A 34 5.15 18.63 -12.11
C ASN A 34 5.79 19.40 -10.93
N PRO A 35 6.76 20.31 -11.17
CA PRO A 35 7.30 21.23 -10.16
C PRO A 35 6.26 21.84 -9.20
N LEU A 36 5.12 22.32 -9.69
CA LEU A 36 4.08 22.92 -8.85
C LEU A 36 3.41 21.89 -7.91
N GLY A 37 3.19 20.67 -8.39
CA GLY A 37 2.67 19.58 -7.58
C GLY A 37 3.65 19.20 -6.47
N ARG A 38 4.96 19.12 -6.78
CA ARG A 38 6.01 18.80 -5.81
C ARG A 38 6.11 19.83 -4.70
N VAL A 39 6.05 21.12 -5.06
CA VAL A 39 6.00 22.21 -4.07
C VAL A 39 4.77 22.11 -3.19
N SER A 40 3.60 21.80 -3.78
CA SER A 40 2.35 21.60 -3.02
C SER A 40 2.46 20.43 -2.03
N VAL A 41 3.09 19.33 -2.44
CA VAL A 41 3.35 18.19 -1.54
C VAL A 41 4.25 18.59 -0.38
N GLU A 42 5.32 19.32 -0.65
CA GLU A 42 6.31 19.73 0.36
C GLU A 42 5.74 20.71 1.39
N LEU A 43 4.91 21.65 0.93
CA LEU A 43 4.38 22.69 1.78
C LEU A 43 3.13 22.24 2.54
N LEU A 44 2.23 21.49 1.90
CA LEU A 44 0.89 21.20 2.44
C LEU A 44 0.69 19.74 2.80
N VAL A 45 0.94 18.81 1.86
CA VAL A 45 0.57 17.38 2.03
C VAL A 45 1.40 16.69 3.11
N LYS A 46 2.69 17.02 3.22
CA LYS A 46 3.59 16.45 4.24
C LYS A 46 3.31 16.92 5.68
N ARG A 47 2.38 17.87 5.89
CA ARG A 47 2.09 18.40 7.22
C ARG A 47 1.18 17.45 7.98
N ALA A 48 1.50 17.18 9.25
CA ALA A 48 0.68 16.35 10.13
C ALA A 48 -0.79 16.84 10.18
N PHE A 49 -0.99 18.15 10.15
CA PHE A 49 -2.31 18.77 10.08
C PHE A 49 -3.13 18.31 8.86
N PHE A 50 -2.52 18.25 7.68
CA PHE A 50 -3.22 17.81 6.46
C PHE A 50 -3.66 16.35 6.59
N SER A 51 -2.78 15.48 7.11
CA SER A 51 -3.13 14.08 7.36
C SER A 51 -4.29 13.94 8.34
N TYR A 52 -4.26 14.70 9.44
CA TYR A 52 -5.33 14.69 10.44
C TYR A 52 -6.67 15.18 9.85
N PHE A 53 -6.65 16.31 9.13
CA PHE A 53 -7.83 16.86 8.47
C PHE A 53 -8.41 15.87 7.45
N TYR A 54 -7.56 15.26 6.61
CA TYR A 54 -8.02 14.31 5.61
C TYR A 54 -8.63 13.06 6.28
N GLY A 55 -8.00 12.51 7.32
CA GLY A 55 -8.55 11.41 8.10
C GLY A 55 -9.93 11.75 8.68
N TRP A 56 -10.02 12.88 9.37
CA TRP A 56 -11.27 13.40 9.94
C TRP A 56 -12.39 13.61 8.91
N TRP A 57 -12.03 14.01 7.68
CA TRP A 57 -12.99 14.13 6.58
C TRP A 57 -13.45 12.76 6.09
N MET A 58 -12.54 11.78 6.01
CA MET A 58 -12.85 10.42 5.59
C MET A 58 -13.69 9.64 6.62
N ASP A 59 -13.74 10.09 7.88
CA ASP A 59 -14.64 9.60 8.93
C ASP A 59 -16.09 10.13 8.82
N ARG A 60 -16.38 11.07 7.91
CA ARG A 60 -17.72 11.66 7.78
C ARG A 60 -18.70 10.69 7.11
N PRO A 61 -19.98 10.60 7.53
CA PRO A 61 -20.94 9.69 6.90
C PRO A 61 -21.16 9.89 5.40
N SER A 62 -21.00 11.11 4.90
CA SER A 62 -21.10 11.40 3.46
C SER A 62 -20.04 10.69 2.62
N THR A 63 -18.94 10.22 3.21
CA THR A 63 -17.88 9.51 2.48
C THR A 63 -18.22 8.05 2.19
N VAL A 64 -19.29 7.49 2.76
CA VAL A 64 -19.83 6.17 2.38
C VAL A 64 -20.11 6.08 0.88
N ALA A 65 -20.51 7.20 0.25
CA ALA A 65 -20.72 7.29 -1.19
C ALA A 65 -19.47 6.90 -2.03
N LYS A 66 -18.27 6.91 -1.43
CA LYS A 66 -17.02 6.49 -2.09
C LYS A 66 -16.76 4.98 -2.04
N VAL A 67 -17.43 4.24 -1.15
CA VAL A 67 -17.15 2.83 -0.89
C VAL A 67 -17.46 1.97 -2.12
N LYS A 68 -18.67 2.08 -2.68
CA LYS A 68 -19.05 1.30 -3.86
C LYS A 68 -18.16 1.57 -5.09
N PRO A 69 -17.89 2.83 -5.49
CA PRO A 69 -16.95 3.11 -6.57
C PRO A 69 -15.55 2.54 -6.31
N PHE A 70 -15.09 2.52 -5.05
CA PHE A 70 -13.80 1.94 -4.70
C PHE A 70 -13.80 0.42 -4.89
N VAL A 71 -14.79 -0.28 -4.36
CA VAL A 71 -14.94 -1.74 -4.53
C VAL A 71 -14.94 -2.12 -6.02
N GLU A 72 -15.70 -1.40 -6.84
CA GLU A 72 -15.78 -1.64 -8.29
C GLU A 72 -14.47 -1.32 -9.01
N SER A 73 -13.82 -0.19 -8.70
CA SER A 73 -12.58 0.24 -9.37
C SER A 73 -11.38 -0.64 -9.04
N PHE A 74 -11.34 -1.24 -7.85
CA PHE A 74 -10.25 -2.10 -7.39
C PHE A 74 -10.60 -3.59 -7.42
N GLY A 75 -11.78 -3.96 -7.94
CA GLY A 75 -12.19 -5.36 -8.07
C GLY A 75 -12.21 -6.12 -6.75
N LEU A 76 -12.60 -5.46 -5.66
CA LEU A 76 -12.63 -6.10 -4.34
C LEU A 76 -13.83 -7.05 -4.25
N ASP A 77 -13.61 -8.25 -3.70
CA ASP A 77 -14.70 -9.18 -3.44
C ASP A 77 -15.41 -8.85 -2.12
N ALA A 78 -16.62 -8.27 -2.24
CA ALA A 78 -17.45 -7.93 -1.10
C ALA A 78 -17.92 -9.16 -0.30
N GLN A 79 -17.85 -10.38 -0.86
CA GLN A 79 -18.18 -11.61 -0.14
C GLN A 79 -17.16 -11.94 0.95
N GLU A 80 -15.92 -11.44 0.86
CA GLU A 80 -14.89 -11.63 1.88
C GLU A 80 -15.09 -10.73 3.11
N PHE A 81 -15.92 -9.70 3.02
CA PHE A 81 -16.04 -8.70 4.08
C PHE A 81 -16.87 -9.24 5.24
N ALA A 82 -16.45 -8.96 6.47
CA ALA A 82 -17.22 -9.35 7.66
C ALA A 82 -18.55 -8.57 7.77
N LYS A 83 -18.53 -7.29 7.38
CA LYS A 83 -19.71 -6.40 7.28
C LYS A 83 -20.27 -6.40 5.86
N LYS A 84 -21.58 -6.21 5.74
CA LYS A 84 -22.25 -5.91 4.47
C LYS A 84 -21.96 -4.48 4.02
N MET A 85 -22.14 -4.24 2.73
CA MET A 85 -21.86 -2.95 2.09
C MET A 85 -22.68 -1.78 2.65
N ASP A 86 -23.89 -2.04 3.14
CA ASP A 86 -24.81 -1.06 3.72
C ASP A 86 -24.58 -0.81 5.22
N GLU A 87 -23.69 -1.57 5.86
CA GLU A 87 -23.33 -1.41 7.28
C GLU A 87 -22.16 -0.46 7.50
N PHE A 88 -21.47 -0.03 6.44
CA PHE A 88 -20.37 0.93 6.55
C PHE A 88 -20.89 2.35 6.81
N THR A 89 -20.29 2.99 7.81
CA THR A 89 -20.72 4.31 8.29
C THR A 89 -19.87 5.46 7.75
N SER A 90 -18.69 5.16 7.20
CA SER A 90 -17.78 6.11 6.54
C SER A 90 -16.84 5.36 5.60
N PHE A 91 -16.04 6.09 4.80
CA PHE A 91 -15.01 5.46 3.99
C PHE A 91 -13.89 4.86 4.86
N ASN A 92 -13.50 5.50 5.96
CA ASN A 92 -12.46 4.93 6.83
C ASN A 92 -12.90 3.64 7.51
N ASP A 93 -14.16 3.55 7.95
CA ASP A 93 -14.77 2.30 8.46
C ASP A 93 -14.67 1.16 7.43
N PHE A 94 -14.90 1.48 6.15
CA PHE A 94 -14.67 0.54 5.04
C PHE A 94 -13.18 0.26 4.75
N PHE A 95 -12.32 1.28 4.83
CA PHE A 95 -10.91 1.17 4.46
C PHE A 95 -10.14 0.24 5.41
N SER A 96 -10.52 0.24 6.70
CA SER A 96 -10.02 -0.69 7.72
C SER A 96 -11.00 -1.84 7.99
N ARG A 97 -11.85 -2.21 7.02
CA ARG A 97 -12.83 -3.29 7.20
C ARG A 97 -12.18 -4.61 7.59
N GLU A 98 -12.87 -5.36 8.42
CA GLU A 98 -12.51 -6.73 8.74
C GLU A 98 -12.92 -7.67 7.61
N LEU A 99 -12.11 -8.71 7.39
CA LEU A 99 -12.44 -9.83 6.51
C LEU A 99 -12.97 -10.99 7.36
N LYS A 100 -13.76 -11.86 6.73
CA LYS A 100 -14.18 -13.11 7.32
C LYS A 100 -12.96 -14.00 7.60
N SER A 101 -13.01 -14.76 8.69
CA SER A 101 -11.93 -15.67 9.11
C SER A 101 -11.52 -16.67 8.04
N GLU A 102 -12.49 -17.14 7.25
CA GLU A 102 -12.31 -18.13 6.19
C GLU A 102 -11.71 -17.55 4.91
N ALA A 103 -11.64 -16.21 4.77
CA ALA A 103 -11.10 -15.58 3.57
C ALA A 103 -9.56 -15.71 3.47
N ARG A 104 -8.87 -15.87 4.61
CA ARG A 104 -7.40 -15.96 4.69
C ARG A 104 -6.98 -17.08 5.66
N PRO A 105 -7.14 -18.36 5.29
CA PRO A 105 -6.68 -19.47 6.11
C PRO A 105 -5.17 -19.37 6.32
N ILE A 106 -4.74 -19.44 7.58
CA ILE A 106 -3.32 -19.42 7.96
C ILE A 106 -2.82 -20.87 7.99
N ALA A 107 -1.62 -21.10 7.44
CA ALA A 107 -0.98 -22.41 7.48
C ALA A 107 -0.73 -22.86 8.93
N ASP A 108 -1.08 -24.11 9.25
CA ASP A 108 -0.89 -24.72 10.59
C ASP A 108 0.50 -25.39 10.75
N ASP A 109 1.34 -25.30 9.72
CA ASP A 109 2.71 -25.79 9.75
C ASP A 109 3.60 -24.84 10.54
N ARG A 110 4.29 -25.37 11.56
CA ARG A 110 5.18 -24.59 12.44
C ARG A 110 6.43 -24.09 11.72
N ASP A 111 6.82 -24.73 10.64
CA ASP A 111 7.97 -24.35 9.83
C ASP A 111 7.58 -23.44 8.65
N ALA A 112 6.28 -23.15 8.47
CA ALA A 112 5.81 -22.26 7.43
C ALA A 112 5.95 -20.78 7.81
N VAL A 113 6.43 -19.99 6.84
CA VAL A 113 6.37 -18.52 6.89
C VAL A 113 5.20 -18.07 6.01
N VAL A 114 4.24 -17.38 6.62
CA VAL A 114 3.08 -16.81 5.91
C VAL A 114 3.30 -15.34 5.57
N PHE A 115 2.59 -14.85 4.56
CA PHE A 115 2.62 -13.43 4.24
C PHE A 115 1.90 -12.61 5.34
N PRO A 116 2.46 -11.46 5.75
CA PRO A 116 1.90 -10.67 6.84
C PRO A 116 0.69 -9.82 6.42
N ALA A 117 0.50 -9.60 5.11
CA ALA A 117 -0.55 -8.75 4.58
C ALA A 117 -0.91 -9.14 3.14
N ASP A 118 -2.10 -8.75 2.70
CA ASP A 118 -2.48 -8.82 1.29
C ASP A 118 -1.71 -7.77 0.48
N GLY A 119 -1.11 -8.19 -0.64
CA GLY A 119 -0.43 -7.27 -1.55
C GLY A 119 0.72 -7.91 -2.30
N ARG A 120 1.53 -7.06 -2.92
CA ARG A 120 2.77 -7.48 -3.57
C ARG A 120 3.94 -7.33 -2.62
N HIS A 121 4.73 -8.38 -2.57
CA HIS A 121 5.90 -8.45 -1.71
C HIS A 121 7.15 -8.35 -2.57
N LEU A 122 7.99 -7.38 -2.24
CA LEU A 122 9.36 -7.33 -2.74
C LEU A 122 10.24 -8.08 -1.74
N GLY A 123 10.79 -9.21 -2.17
CA GLY A 123 11.70 -10.02 -1.38
C GLY A 123 13.09 -10.06 -2.00
N PHE A 124 14.09 -10.30 -1.15
CA PHE A 124 15.48 -10.51 -1.55
C PHE A 124 15.89 -11.91 -1.11
N GLN A 125 16.50 -12.68 -2.01
CA GLN A 125 17.01 -14.02 -1.67
C GLN A 125 18.27 -13.95 -0.79
N ASP A 126 19.08 -12.91 -1.01
CA ASP A 126 20.36 -12.72 -0.34
C ASP A 126 20.58 -11.21 -0.20
N LEU A 127 20.43 -10.70 1.02
CA LEU A 127 20.50 -9.26 1.27
C LEU A 127 21.92 -8.72 1.11
N SER A 128 22.95 -9.56 1.22
CA SER A 128 24.36 -9.16 1.06
C SER A 128 24.68 -8.71 -0.37
N LYS A 129 23.91 -9.18 -1.35
CA LYS A 129 24.02 -8.80 -2.77
C LYS A 129 23.24 -7.54 -3.11
N VAL A 130 22.44 -7.02 -2.18
CA VAL A 130 21.58 -5.85 -2.38
C VAL A 130 22.30 -4.63 -1.81
N LYS A 131 22.73 -3.72 -2.69
CA LYS A 131 23.37 -2.47 -2.24
C LYS A 131 22.36 -1.48 -1.65
N HIS A 132 21.15 -1.44 -2.19
CA HIS A 132 20.11 -0.51 -1.78
C HIS A 132 18.71 -1.11 -1.87
N VAL A 133 17.89 -0.80 -0.87
CA VAL A 133 16.44 -1.01 -0.87
C VAL A 133 15.77 0.29 -1.31
N PHE A 134 14.85 0.21 -2.27
CA PHE A 134 14.15 1.38 -2.79
C PHE A 134 12.77 1.51 -2.16
N VAL A 135 12.51 2.63 -1.48
CA VAL A 135 11.21 2.97 -0.89
C VAL A 135 10.80 4.36 -1.37
N LYS A 136 9.65 4.46 -2.05
CA LYS A 136 9.07 5.75 -2.51
C LYS A 136 10.07 6.64 -3.29
N GLY A 137 10.87 6.03 -4.16
CA GLY A 137 11.87 6.74 -4.98
C GLY A 137 13.15 7.16 -4.25
N GLN A 138 13.30 6.78 -2.98
CA GLN A 138 14.51 6.93 -2.19
C GLN A 138 15.22 5.57 -2.06
N SER A 139 16.55 5.58 -2.06
CA SER A 139 17.39 4.41 -1.84
C SER A 139 17.95 4.43 -0.42
N PHE A 140 17.85 3.32 0.28
CA PHE A 140 18.37 3.12 1.63
C PHE A 140 19.37 1.97 1.62
N ASP A 141 20.50 2.10 2.31
CA ASP A 141 21.23 0.92 2.77
C ASP A 141 20.53 0.33 4.01
N LEU A 142 21.02 -0.82 4.49
CA LEU A 142 20.37 -1.54 5.59
C LEU A 142 20.42 -0.76 6.92
N ASP A 143 21.54 -0.08 7.18
CA ASP A 143 21.74 0.76 8.35
C ASP A 143 20.74 1.94 8.37
N ALA A 144 20.58 2.64 7.25
CA ALA A 144 19.63 3.74 7.12
C ALA A 144 18.17 3.27 7.13
N LEU A 145 17.88 2.09 6.58
CA LEU A 145 16.53 1.52 6.58
C LEU A 145 16.07 1.15 7.99
N LEU A 146 16.96 0.53 8.78
CA LEU A 146 16.64 0.03 10.12
C LEU A 146 16.89 1.05 11.23
N GLY A 147 17.73 2.06 10.97
CA GLY A 147 18.14 3.06 11.96
C GLY A 147 18.89 2.49 13.17
N ASN A 148 19.41 1.26 13.06
CA ASN A 148 20.08 0.53 14.13
C ASN A 148 21.15 -0.41 13.56
N ALA A 149 22.41 -0.17 13.93
CA ALA A 149 23.56 -0.90 13.39
C ALA A 149 23.61 -2.38 13.83
N ASP A 150 23.21 -2.70 15.07
CA ASP A 150 23.19 -4.08 15.56
C ASP A 150 22.13 -4.91 14.82
N LEU A 151 20.95 -4.31 14.60
CA LEU A 151 19.88 -4.93 13.83
C LEU A 151 20.28 -5.09 12.37
N ALA A 152 20.94 -4.10 11.78
CA ALA A 152 21.48 -4.18 10.42
C ALA A 152 22.53 -5.28 10.29
N ASN A 153 23.41 -5.43 11.29
CA ASN A 153 24.40 -6.49 11.27
C ASN A 153 23.76 -7.88 11.38
N ARG A 154 22.73 -8.05 12.21
CA ARG A 154 21.98 -9.30 12.33
C ARG A 154 21.38 -9.76 10.99
N TYR A 155 20.83 -8.83 10.21
CA TYR A 155 20.15 -9.15 8.94
C TYR A 155 21.02 -8.97 7.70
N ARG A 156 22.32 -8.69 7.85
CA ARG A 156 23.22 -8.32 6.74
C ARG A 156 23.23 -9.33 5.58
N ASN A 157 22.99 -10.61 5.88
CA ASN A 157 22.99 -11.70 4.91
C ASN A 157 21.60 -12.34 4.70
N GLY A 158 20.53 -11.74 5.23
CA GLY A 158 19.19 -12.33 5.31
C GLY A 158 18.84 -12.78 6.72
#